data_AF-A0A1W9VP14-F1
#
_entry.id   AF-A0A1W9VP14-F1
#
_cell.length_a   1.000
_cell.length_b   1.000
_cell.length_c   1.000
_cell.angle_alpha   90.00
_cell.angle_beta   90.00
_cell.angle_gamma   90.00
#
_symmetry.space_group_name_H-M   'P 1'
#
loop_
_entity.id
_entity.type
_entity.pdbx_description
1 polymer ?
#
loop_
_entity_poly.entity_id
_entity_poly.type
_entity_poly.pdbx_seq_one_letter_code
_entity_poly.pdbx_strand_id
1 'polypeptide(L)'
;LNPNLNILGVVINCFDSRPIIMNQISDEIKAGFGGTVFNTPLSRSIKIEEVIAARTGIVELDGKHKIKDEVLKIGAEFLSRIEALND
;
A
#
# COMPACT_ATOMS: atom_id res chain seq x y z
N LEU A 1 -2.96 -3.03 -27.77
CA LEU A 1 -3.45 -2.39 -26.53
C LEU A 1 -4.24 -3.45 -25.77
N ASN A 2 -3.99 -3.68 -24.47
CA ASN A 2 -4.69 -4.73 -23.71
C ASN A 2 -6.02 -4.19 -23.16
N PRO A 3 -7.19 -4.58 -23.72
CA PRO A 3 -8.49 -4.03 -23.31
C PRO A 3 -8.94 -4.51 -21.92
N ASN A 4 -8.37 -5.60 -21.40
CA ASN A 4 -8.68 -6.14 -20.07
C ASN A 4 -7.85 -5.50 -18.95
N LEU A 5 -7.00 -4.51 -19.26
CA LEU A 5 -6.17 -3.86 -18.25
C LEU A 5 -7.01 -2.85 -17.48
N ASN A 6 -7.35 -3.17 -16.23
CA ASN A 6 -8.02 -2.25 -15.32
C ASN A 6 -7.08 -1.82 -14.18
N ILE A 7 -7.21 -0.56 -13.75
CA ILE A 7 -6.46 -0.04 -12.61
C ILE A 7 -7.23 -0.40 -11.35
N LEU A 8 -6.69 -1.32 -10.54
CA LEU A 8 -7.31 -1.74 -9.28
C LEU A 8 -7.23 -0.65 -8.20
N GLY A 9 -6.13 0.12 -8.18
CA GLY A 9 -5.95 1.18 -7.20
C GLY A 9 -4.53 1.71 -7.08
N VAL A 10 -4.38 2.73 -6.24
CA VAL A 10 -3.11 3.44 -5.99
C VAL A 10 -2.69 3.27 -4.55
N VAL A 11 -1.48 2.75 -4.33
CA VAL A 11 -0.87 2.62 -3.00
C VAL A 11 0.11 3.76 -2.78
N ILE A 12 -0.03 4.47 -1.66
CA ILE A 12 0.94 5.50 -1.24
C ILE A 12 2.08 4.81 -0.50
N ASN A 13 3.28 4.86 -1.07
CA ASN A 13 4.50 4.29 -0.46
C ASN A 13 5.37 5.35 0.23
N CYS A 14 6.28 4.91 1.10
CA CYS A 14 7.25 5.73 1.80
C CYS A 14 6.60 6.89 2.57
N PHE A 15 5.39 6.67 3.09
CA PHE A 15 4.65 7.68 3.83
C PHE A 15 5.38 8.02 5.13
N ASP A 16 5.60 9.31 5.36
CA ASP A 16 6.13 9.86 6.60
C ASP A 16 5.16 10.93 7.10
N SER A 17 4.66 10.77 8.32
CA SER A 17 3.64 11.64 8.89
C SER A 17 4.20 12.92 9.52
N ARG A 18 5.53 13.08 9.58
CA ARG A 18 6.18 14.26 10.19
C ARG A 18 6.08 15.50 9.31
N PRO A 19 6.37 15.44 7.99
CA PRO A 19 6.18 16.59 7.11
C PRO A 19 4.70 16.81 6.81
N ILE A 20 4.20 18.01 7.13
CA ILE A 20 2.81 18.44 6.87
C ILE A 20 2.45 18.32 5.38
N ILE A 21 3.41 18.58 4.49
CA ILE A 21 3.24 18.46 3.04
C ILE A 21 2.85 17.04 2.61
N MET A 22 3.23 16.00 3.37
CA MET A 22 2.89 14.63 3.02
C MET A 22 1.40 14.34 3.18
N ASN A 23 0.76 14.99 4.17
CA ASN A 23 -0.69 14.92 4.32
C ASN A 23 -1.40 15.63 3.16
N GLN A 24 -0.88 16.79 2.73
CA GLN A 24 -1.43 17.52 1.58
C GLN A 24 -1.30 16.71 0.27
N ILE A 25 -0.14 16.11 0.02
CA ILE A 25 0.08 15.24 -1.14
C ILE A 25 -0.86 14.02 -1.07
N SER A 26 -1.02 13.41 0.11
CA SER A 26 -1.95 12.29 0.26
C SER A 26 -3.39 12.70 -0.01
N ASP A 27 -3.79 13.91 0.36
CA ASP A 27 -5.14 14.43 0.12
C ASP A 27 -5.36 14.72 -1.37
N GLU A 28 -4.36 15.32 -2.03
CA GLU A 28 -4.39 15.60 -3.46
C GLU A 28 -4.45 14.30 -4.31
N ILE A 29 -3.70 13.26 -3.92
CA ILE A 29 -3.77 11.95 -4.55
C ILE A 29 -5.17 11.33 -4.35
N LYS A 30 -5.75 11.45 -3.16
CA LYS A 30 -7.12 10.98 -2.89
C LYS A 30 -8.16 11.76 -3.69
N ALA A 31 -7.99 13.06 -3.85
CA ALA A 31 -8.88 13.89 -4.66
C ALA A 31 -8.76 13.57 -6.16
N GLY A 32 -7.54 13.31 -6.65
CA GLY A 32 -7.26 13.04 -8.07
C GLY A 32 -7.59 11.61 -8.51
N PHE A 33 -7.28 10.61 -7.68
CA PHE A 33 -7.52 9.18 -7.99
C PHE A 33 -8.80 8.64 -7.35
N GLY A 34 -9.50 9.44 -6.55
CA GLY A 34 -10.80 9.10 -5.95
C GLY A 34 -10.75 7.86 -5.05
N GLY A 35 -11.84 7.10 -5.05
CA GLY A 35 -12.01 5.87 -4.25
C GLY A 35 -11.10 4.69 -4.65
N THR A 36 -10.20 4.88 -5.61
CA THR A 36 -9.23 3.84 -6.01
C THR A 36 -7.97 3.87 -5.16
N VAL A 37 -7.75 4.91 -4.34
CA VAL A 37 -6.60 4.97 -3.43
C VAL A 37 -6.78 3.96 -2.29
N PHE A 38 -5.70 3.25 -1.93
CA PHE A 38 -5.73 2.33 -0.80
C PHE A 38 -5.84 3.06 0.53
N ASN A 39 -6.62 2.54 1.46
CA ASN A 39 -6.88 3.25 2.72
C ASN A 39 -5.66 3.24 3.67
N THR A 40 -4.80 2.22 3.53
CA THR A 40 -3.58 2.06 4.33
C THR A 40 -2.35 2.52 3.53
N PRO A 41 -1.68 3.62 3.93
CA PRO A 41 -0.39 3.98 3.34
C PRO A 41 0.72 3.06 3.86
N LEU A 42 1.75 2.85 3.05
CA LEU A 42 2.93 2.07 3.43
C LEU A 42 3.99 3.00 4.01
N SER A 43 4.25 2.87 5.32
CA SER A 43 5.27 3.68 6.02
C SER A 43 6.69 3.41 5.49
N ARG A 44 7.54 4.44 5.51
CA ARG A 44 8.98 4.23 5.27
C ARG A 44 9.59 3.38 6.39
N SER A 45 10.31 2.32 6.06
CA SER A 45 10.96 1.43 7.05
C SER A 45 12.19 0.71 6.49
N ILE A 46 13.29 0.74 7.26
CA ILE A 46 14.54 0.04 6.93
C ILE A 46 14.31 -1.48 6.76
N LYS A 47 13.36 -2.04 7.52
CA LYS A 47 12.99 -3.45 7.43
C LYS A 47 12.52 -3.88 6.04
N ILE A 48 11.92 -2.97 5.25
CA ILE A 48 11.55 -3.26 3.85
C ILE A 48 12.82 -3.51 3.03
N GLU A 49 13.83 -2.65 3.21
CA GLU A 49 15.11 -2.77 2.51
C GLU A 49 15.83 -4.04 2.93
N GLU A 50 15.79 -4.40 4.22
CA GLU A 50 16.36 -5.64 4.75
C GLU A 50 15.70 -6.89 4.13
N VAL A 51 14.36 -6.95 4.06
CA VAL A 51 13.67 -8.12 3.49
C VAL A 51 13.88 -8.24 1.98
N ILE A 52 13.93 -7.12 1.26
CA ILE A 52 14.25 -7.10 -0.18
C ILE A 52 15.67 -7.65 -0.39
N ALA A 53 16.64 -7.18 0.41
CA ALA A 53 18.02 -7.66 0.36
C ALA A 53 18.12 -9.16 0.69
N ALA A 54 17.36 -9.61 1.71
CA ALA A 54 17.28 -11.01 2.13
C ALA A 54 16.40 -11.88 1.21
N ARG A 55 15.78 -11.31 0.16
CA ARG A 55 14.86 -12.00 -0.76
C ARG A 55 13.74 -12.78 -0.05
N THR A 56 13.30 -12.26 1.08
CA THR A 56 12.29 -12.88 1.95
C THR A 56 11.04 -12.00 1.94
N GLY A 57 9.86 -12.58 2.10
CA GLY A 57 8.62 -11.82 2.19
C GLY A 57 8.53 -11.03 3.51
N ILE A 58 7.99 -9.82 3.46
CA ILE A 58 7.81 -9.00 4.68
C ILE A 58 6.85 -9.62 5.69
N VAL A 59 5.96 -10.50 5.22
CA VAL A 59 5.05 -11.29 6.05
C VAL A 59 5.76 -12.40 6.83
N GLU A 60 6.93 -12.84 6.37
CA GLU A 60 7.75 -13.88 7.00
C GLU A 60 8.66 -13.32 8.11
N LEU A 61 8.73 -11.99 8.27
CA LEU A 61 9.46 -11.38 9.38
C LEU A 61 8.89 -11.84 10.72
N ASP A 62 9.77 -12.33 11.59
CA ASP A 62 9.44 -12.67 12.96
C ASP A 62 9.27 -11.40 13.82
N GLY A 63 8.34 -11.44 14.76
CA GLY A 63 7.99 -10.30 15.63
C GLY A 63 6.91 -9.36 15.09
N LYS A 64 6.52 -8.38 15.92
CA LYS A 64 5.52 -7.36 15.58
C LYS A 64 6.20 -6.15 14.95
N HIS A 65 5.98 -5.97 13.65
CA HIS A 65 6.46 -4.82 12.89
C HIS A 65 5.28 -4.04 12.34
N LYS A 66 5.31 -2.70 12.49
CA LYS A 66 4.27 -1.81 11.93
C LYS A 66 4.08 -2.06 10.43
N ILE A 67 5.19 -2.21 9.70
CA ILE A 67 5.17 -2.43 8.26
C ILE A 67 4.54 -3.76 7.85
N LYS A 68 4.66 -4.80 8.67
CA LYS A 68 4.03 -6.10 8.44
C LYS A 68 2.51 -5.96 8.52
N ASP A 69 2.01 -5.24 9.53
CA ASP A 69 0.58 -4.95 9.69
C ASP A 69 0.03 -4.09 8.54
N GLU A 70 0.79 -3.07 8.10
CA GLU A 70 0.41 -2.24 6.95
C GLU A 70 0.28 -3.05 5.65
N VAL A 71 1.24 -3.95 5.39
CA VAL A 71 1.20 -4.83 4.19
C VAL A 71 0.06 -5.83 4.26
N LEU A 72 -0.21 -6.41 5.44
CA LEU A 72 -1.35 -7.32 5.62
C LEU A 72 -2.69 -6.62 5.37
N LYS A 73 -2.84 -5.37 5.83
CA LYS A 73 -4.04 -4.56 5.56
C LYS A 73 -4.22 -4.23 4.09
N ILE A 74 -3.13 -3.84 3.40
CA ILE A 74 -3.16 -3.62 1.95
C ILE A 74 -3.56 -4.91 1.22
N GLY A 75 -3.01 -6.06 1.64
CA GLY A 75 -3.37 -7.36 1.07
C GLY A 75 -4.84 -7.73 1.27
N ALA A 76 -5.39 -7.49 2.46
CA ALA A 76 -6.81 -7.73 2.75
C ALA A 76 -7.73 -6.83 1.91
N GLU A 77 -7.37 -5.56 1.77
CA GLU A 77 -8.12 -4.61 0.92
C GLU A 77 -8.02 -4.98 -0.56
N PHE A 78 -6.85 -5.44 -1.02
CA PHE A 78 -6.62 -5.92 -2.38
C PHE A 78 -7.51 -7.12 -2.71
N LEU A 79 -7.56 -8.13 -1.83
CA LEU A 79 -8.45 -9.29 -1.98
C LEU A 79 -9.92 -8.87 -2.07
N SER A 80 -10.36 -8.02 -1.14
CA SER A 80 -11.75 -7.53 -1.10
C SER A 80 -12.13 -6.79 -2.40
N ARG A 81 -11.21 -6.01 -2.98
CA ARG A 81 -11.43 -5.30 -4.25
C ARG A 81 -11.47 -6.23 -5.46
N ILE A 82 -10.66 -7.28 -5.47
CA ILE A 82 -10.69 -8.30 -6.53
C ILE A 82 -12.01 -9.07 -6.48
N GLU A 83 -12.47 -9.46 -5.30
CA GLU A 83 -13.76 -10.14 -5.14
C GLU A 83 -14.91 -9.26 -5.65
N ALA A 84 -14.92 -7.97 -5.31
CA ALA A 84 -15.93 -7.02 -5.80
C ALA A 84 -15.87 -6.71 -7.31
N LEU A 85 -14.77 -7.03 -7.99
CA LEU A 85 -14.63 -6.87 -9.45
C LEU A 85 -15.04 -8.13 -10.22
N ASN A 86 -15.10 -9.28 -9.56
CA ASN A 86 -15.48 -10.56 -10.15
C ASN A 86 -16.97 -10.89 -9.96
N ASP A 87 -17.68 -10.13 -9.11
CA ASP A 87 -19.15 -10.11 -8.99
C ASP A 87 -19.77 -9.14 -10.01
#